data_AF-A0A967VZB8-F1
#
_entry.id   AF-A0A967VZB8-F1
#
_cell.length_a   1.000
_cell.length_b   1.000
_cell.length_c   1.000
_cell.angle_alpha   90.00
_cell.angle_beta   90.00
_cell.angle_gamma   90.00
#
_symmetry.space_group_name_H-M   'P 1'
#
loop_
_entity.id
_entity.type
_entity.pdbx_description
1 polymer ?
#
loop_
_entity_poly.entity_id
_entity_poly.type
_entity_poly.pdbx_seq_one_letter_code
_entity_poly.pdbx_strand_id
1 'polypeptide(L)'
;PIHMVWGNNDGDKVTVTRIASNYNNFRIYGDFAELKFDGFRIAVNHYPEIAVGLARSGMYDLVCYGHDHTANHEEVAQTMLLNPGETMGMNGNSTLAFFEVETRRVEFVEFWRAQN
;
A
#
# COMPACT_ATOMS: atom_id res chain seq x y z
N PRO A 1 -10.91 9.11 -3.03
CA PRO A 1 -9.77 9.80 -2.39
C PRO A 1 -8.50 8.99 -2.64
N ILE A 2 -7.33 9.63 -2.69
CA ILE A 2 -6.02 8.99 -2.94
C ILE A 2 -5.12 9.30 -1.74
N HIS A 3 -4.53 8.26 -1.18
CA HIS A 3 -3.64 8.30 -0.01
C HIS A 3 -2.29 7.75 -0.42
N MET A 4 -1.22 8.52 -0.20
CA MET A 4 0.13 8.16 -0.59
C MET A 4 1.08 8.26 0.61
N VAL A 5 1.97 7.28 0.72
CA VAL A 5 3.19 7.37 1.54
C VAL A 5 4.40 7.41 0.61
N TRP A 6 5.51 7.97 1.08
CA TRP A 6 6.75 7.99 0.33
C TRP A 6 7.40 6.60 0.28
N GLY A 7 7.89 6.24 -0.89
CA GLY A 7 8.89 5.20 -1.07
C GLY A 7 10.31 5.74 -0.98
N ASN A 8 11.28 4.83 -0.93
CA ASN A 8 12.70 5.16 -0.84
C ASN A 8 13.26 5.90 -2.06
N ASN A 9 12.57 5.83 -3.20
CA ASN A 9 12.99 6.46 -4.45
C ASN A 9 12.27 7.79 -4.76
N ASP A 10 11.36 8.24 -3.90
CA ASP A 10 10.68 9.53 -4.10
C ASP A 10 11.64 10.69 -3.79
N GLY A 11 12.19 11.28 -4.85
CA GLY A 11 13.26 12.28 -4.78
C GLY A 11 12.80 13.69 -4.42
N ASP A 12 12.25 14.44 -5.39
CA ASP A 12 11.85 15.84 -5.19
C ASP A 12 10.49 15.93 -4.45
N LYS A 13 10.51 15.55 -3.18
CA LYS A 13 9.33 15.55 -2.30
C LYS A 13 8.68 16.92 -2.20
N VAL A 14 9.45 18.02 -2.30
CA VAL A 14 8.93 19.40 -2.24
C VAL A 14 8.08 19.70 -3.46
N THR A 15 8.62 19.48 -4.66
CA THR A 15 7.87 19.73 -5.90
C THR A 15 6.67 18.80 -6.01
N VAL A 16 6.82 17.51 -5.70
CA VAL A 16 5.71 16.54 -5.73
C VAL A 16 4.60 16.96 -4.77
N THR A 17 4.93 17.34 -3.54
CA THR A 17 3.93 17.80 -2.55
C THR A 17 3.21 19.07 -3.01
N ARG A 18 3.95 20.05 -3.56
CA ARG A 18 3.36 21.29 -4.11
C ARG A 18 2.42 21.03 -5.28
N ILE A 19 2.74 20.06 -6.14
CA ILE A 19 1.85 19.67 -7.24
C ILE A 19 0.62 18.97 -6.68
N ALA A 20 0.80 18.00 -5.79
CA ALA A 20 -0.27 17.23 -5.17
C ALA A 20 -1.27 18.12 -4.41
N SER A 21 -0.83 19.21 -3.78
CA SER A 21 -1.72 20.13 -3.05
C SER A 21 -2.74 20.87 -3.94
N ASN A 22 -2.59 20.82 -5.27
CA ASN A 22 -3.60 21.36 -6.18
C ASN A 22 -4.80 20.42 -6.38
N TYR A 23 -4.76 19.20 -5.81
CA TYR A 23 -5.81 18.19 -5.95
C TYR A 23 -6.47 17.90 -4.61
N ASN A 24 -7.72 18.32 -4.44
CA ASN A 24 -8.46 18.19 -3.17
C ASN A 24 -8.69 16.73 -2.74
N ASN A 25 -8.57 15.77 -3.67
CA ASN A 25 -8.78 14.34 -3.43
C ASN A 25 -7.46 13.55 -3.26
N PHE A 26 -6.31 14.21 -3.20
CA PHE A 26 -4.99 13.57 -3.06
C PHE A 26 -4.30 14.02 -1.78
N ARG A 27 -3.78 13.08 -0.98
CA ARG A 27 -3.05 13.41 0.24
C ARG A 27 -1.79 12.54 0.41
N ILE A 28 -0.68 13.21 0.68
CA ILE A 28 0.61 12.61 1.03
C ILE A 28 0.77 12.66 2.55
N TYR A 29 1.12 11.55 3.17
CA TYR A 29 1.20 11.40 4.64
C TYR A 29 2.62 11.41 5.21
N GLY A 30 3.63 11.51 4.34
CA GLY A 30 5.01 11.24 4.74
C GLY A 30 5.32 9.76 4.57
N ASP A 31 6.08 9.18 5.50
CA ASP A 31 6.51 7.78 5.40
C ASP A 31 5.49 6.78 5.99
N PHE A 32 4.47 7.28 6.68
CA PHE A 32 3.44 6.46 7.34
C PHE A 32 2.07 7.14 7.27
N ALA A 33 1.05 6.36 6.94
CA ALA A 33 -0.35 6.80 7.00
C ALA A 33 -1.16 5.91 7.94
N GLU A 34 -1.93 6.53 8.82
CA GLU A 34 -3.02 5.89 9.55
C GLU A 34 -4.35 6.42 8.99
N LEU A 35 -5.19 5.52 8.51
CA LEU A 35 -6.47 5.83 7.89
C LEU A 35 -7.59 5.10 8.62
N LYS A 36 -8.78 5.71 8.62
CA LYS A 36 -9.98 5.12 9.19
C LYS A 36 -11.17 5.39 8.30
N PHE A 37 -11.85 4.33 7.89
CA PHE A 37 -13.08 4.39 7.08
C PHE A 37 -14.15 3.55 7.77
N ASP A 38 -15.24 4.18 8.21
CA ASP A 38 -16.38 3.49 8.87
C ASP A 38 -15.98 2.53 10.01
N GLY A 39 -14.95 2.90 10.77
CA GLY A 39 -14.42 2.07 11.85
C GLY A 39 -13.25 1.16 11.47
N PHE A 40 -13.08 0.86 10.17
CA PHE A 40 -12.01 0.04 9.63
C PHE A 40 -10.67 0.80 9.63
N ARG A 41 -9.68 0.26 10.34
CA ARG A 41 -8.37 0.88 10.59
C ARG A 41 -7.34 0.35 9.61
N ILE A 42 -6.68 1.26 8.90
CA ILE A 42 -5.69 0.92 7.89
C ILE A 42 -4.39 1.61 8.23
N ALA A 43 -3.28 0.88 8.18
CA ALA A 43 -1.95 1.47 8.17
C ALA A 43 -1.28 1.28 6.80
N VAL A 44 -0.44 2.24 6.42
CA VAL A 44 0.36 2.15 5.18
C VAL A 44 1.79 2.56 5.50
N ASN A 45 2.75 1.74 5.11
CA ASN A 45 4.18 2.07 5.16
C ASN A 45 4.89 1.35 4.01
N HIS A 46 5.86 2.00 3.38
CA HIS A 46 6.55 1.43 2.22
C HIS A 46 7.33 0.14 2.55
N TYR A 47 7.90 0.02 3.75
CA TYR A 47 8.86 -1.03 4.11
C TYR A 47 8.20 -2.27 4.74
N PRO A 48 8.56 -3.49 4.31
CA PRO A 48 7.97 -4.73 4.81
C PRO A 48 8.19 -4.95 6.32
N GLU A 49 9.38 -4.67 6.83
CA GLU A 49 9.73 -4.89 8.23
C GLU A 49 8.91 -4.03 9.19
N ILE A 50 8.60 -2.79 8.78
CA ILE A 50 7.72 -1.90 9.54
C ILE A 50 6.28 -2.39 9.44
N ALA A 51 5.83 -2.75 8.23
CA ALA A 51 4.48 -3.23 8.00
C ALA A 51 4.14 -4.51 8.76
N VAL A 52 5.05 -5.48 8.82
CA VAL A 52 4.92 -6.69 9.64
C VAL A 52 4.78 -6.34 11.12
N GLY A 53 5.57 -5.38 11.62
CA GLY A 53 5.46 -4.88 12.99
C GLY A 53 4.09 -4.25 13.28
N LEU A 54 3.60 -3.42 12.35
CA LEU A 54 2.27 -2.81 12.43
C LEU A 54 1.16 -3.86 12.41
N ALA A 55 1.25 -4.89 11.58
CA ALA A 55 0.27 -5.97 11.52
C ALA A 55 0.25 -6.78 12.82
N ARG A 56 1.42 -7.10 13.38
CA ARG A 56 1.53 -7.80 14.68
C ARG A 56 1.02 -7.01 15.87
N SER A 57 0.89 -5.68 15.75
CA SER A 57 0.40 -4.83 16.86
C SER A 57 -1.07 -5.07 17.20
N GLY A 58 -1.87 -5.62 16.28
CA GLY A 58 -3.32 -5.78 16.43
C GLY A 58 -4.10 -4.45 16.40
N MET A 59 -3.43 -3.33 16.09
CA MET A 59 -4.07 -2.00 16.05
C MET A 59 -4.83 -1.74 14.75
N TYR A 60 -4.58 -2.51 13.69
CA TYR A 60 -5.12 -2.26 12.35
C TYR A 60 -5.84 -3.49 11.82
N ASP A 61 -6.82 -3.27 10.96
CA ASP A 61 -7.57 -4.33 10.29
C ASP A 61 -6.92 -4.69 8.95
N LEU A 62 -6.23 -3.72 8.32
CA LEU A 62 -5.41 -3.85 7.11
C LEU A 62 -4.09 -3.06 7.25
N VAL A 63 -2.98 -3.64 6.82
CA VAL A 63 -1.69 -2.96 6.68
C VAL A 63 -1.20 -3.14 5.25
N CYS A 64 -0.98 -2.04 4.53
CA CYS A 64 -0.45 -2.05 3.18
C CYS A 64 1.04 -1.70 3.15
N TYR A 65 1.80 -2.40 2.30
CA TYR A 65 3.23 -2.15 2.10
C TYR A 65 3.70 -2.39 0.67
N GLY A 66 4.98 -2.12 0.41
CA GLY A 66 5.59 -2.30 -0.91
C GLY A 66 7.08 -2.61 -0.80
N HIS A 67 7.91 -1.81 -1.49
CA HIS A 67 9.38 -1.85 -1.50
C HIS A 67 10.04 -3.08 -2.16
N ASP A 68 9.55 -4.29 -1.92
CA ASP A 68 10.15 -5.53 -2.42
C ASP A 68 9.64 -6.00 -3.80
N HIS A 69 8.70 -5.24 -4.40
CA HIS A 69 8.05 -5.52 -5.69
C HIS A 69 7.30 -6.85 -5.76
N THR A 70 7.05 -7.51 -4.63
CA THR A 70 6.46 -8.86 -4.59
C THR A 70 5.00 -8.79 -4.14
N ALA A 71 4.09 -9.15 -5.06
CA ALA A 71 2.68 -9.26 -4.73
C ALA A 71 2.47 -10.35 -3.67
N ASN A 72 1.91 -9.98 -2.52
CA ASN A 72 1.72 -10.88 -1.40
C ASN A 72 0.55 -10.44 -0.51
N HIS A 73 -0.16 -11.39 0.08
CA HIS A 73 -1.01 -11.11 1.22
C HIS A 73 -0.90 -12.22 2.25
N GLU A 74 -0.94 -11.86 3.52
CA GLU A 74 -0.99 -12.81 4.62
C GLU A 74 -1.88 -12.26 5.75
N GLU A 75 -2.50 -13.16 6.51
CA GLU A 75 -3.17 -12.78 7.75
C GLU A 75 -2.17 -12.92 8.92
N VAL A 76 -1.83 -11.80 9.54
CA VAL A 76 -0.96 -11.74 10.71
C VAL A 76 -1.83 -11.45 11.93
N ALA A 77 -2.00 -12.45 12.78
CA ALA A 77 -2.97 -12.42 13.87
C ALA A 77 -4.40 -12.16 13.37
N GLN A 78 -4.91 -10.92 13.47
CA GLN A 78 -6.23 -10.52 12.97
C GLN A 78 -6.15 -9.42 11.89
N THR A 79 -4.95 -9.11 11.43
CA THR A 79 -4.68 -8.03 10.49
C THR A 79 -4.33 -8.61 9.12
N MET A 80 -4.97 -8.11 8.07
CA MET A 80 -4.54 -8.40 6.71
C MET A 80 -3.27 -7.59 6.43
N LEU A 81 -2.16 -8.25 6.11
CA LEU A 81 -0.93 -7.62 5.62
C LEU A 81 -0.88 -7.80 4.10
N LEU A 82 -0.83 -6.70 3.36
CA LEU A 82 -1.01 -6.69 1.90
C LEU A 82 0.07 -5.88 1.20
N ASN A 83 0.73 -6.51 0.22
CA ASN A 83 1.58 -5.86 -0.75
C ASN A 83 1.00 -6.09 -2.15
N PRO A 84 0.62 -5.04 -2.90
CA PRO A 84 0.03 -5.19 -4.22
C PRO A 84 1.04 -5.68 -5.27
N GLY A 85 2.33 -5.68 -4.97
CA GLY A 85 3.43 -5.93 -5.90
C GLY A 85 3.88 -4.63 -6.55
N GLU A 86 4.26 -4.72 -7.82
CA GLU A 86 4.76 -3.57 -8.57
C GLU A 86 3.90 -3.27 -9.79
N THR A 87 3.93 -2.00 -10.23
CA THR A 87 3.28 -1.59 -11.47
C THR A 87 4.25 -1.48 -12.65
N MET A 88 5.56 -1.48 -12.40
CA MET A 88 6.60 -1.31 -13.43
C MET A 88 6.90 -2.60 -14.19
N GLY A 89 6.70 -3.77 -13.56
CA GLY A 89 7.04 -5.07 -14.15
C GLY A 89 8.56 -5.31 -14.26
N MET A 90 9.35 -4.80 -13.29
CA MET A 90 10.80 -4.96 -13.25
C MET A 90 11.21 -6.41 -12.91
N ASN A 91 10.51 -7.02 -11.97
CA ASN A 91 10.77 -8.35 -11.42
C ASN A 91 9.72 -9.38 -11.88
N GLY A 92 8.66 -8.97 -12.58
CA GLY A 92 7.64 -9.87 -13.08
C GLY A 92 6.40 -9.17 -13.63
N ASN A 93 5.23 -9.70 -13.28
CA ASN A 93 3.95 -9.15 -13.73
C ASN A 93 3.64 -7.84 -13.02
N SER A 94 3.02 -6.89 -13.75
CA SER A 94 2.49 -5.69 -13.12
C SER A 94 1.14 -5.98 -12.49
N THR A 95 1.04 -5.73 -11.19
CA THR A 95 -0.13 -6.07 -10.38
C THR A 95 -0.67 -4.88 -9.60
N LEU A 96 -1.95 -4.95 -9.31
CA LEU A 96 -2.64 -4.16 -8.28
C LEU A 96 -3.54 -5.09 -7.46
N ALA A 97 -3.96 -4.65 -6.27
CA ALA A 97 -4.84 -5.44 -5.40
C ALA A 97 -6.11 -4.68 -5.05
N PHE A 98 -7.25 -5.36 -5.13
CA PHE A 98 -8.51 -4.94 -4.52
C PHE A 98 -8.69 -5.67 -3.19
N PHE A 99 -9.05 -4.92 -2.15
CA PHE A 99 -9.39 -5.47 -0.84
C PHE A 99 -10.85 -5.16 -0.52
N GLU A 100 -11.67 -6.20 -0.37
CA GLU A 100 -13.07 -6.08 -0.01
C GLU A 100 -13.22 -6.08 1.52
N VAL A 101 -13.72 -4.98 2.09
CA VAL A 101 -13.71 -4.76 3.55
C VAL A 101 -14.58 -5.76 4.29
N GLU A 102 -15.80 -6.03 3.79
CA GLU A 102 -16.76 -6.90 4.47
C GLU A 102 -16.32 -8.37 4.48
N THR A 103 -15.76 -8.83 3.36
CA THR A 103 -15.36 -10.24 3.19
C THR A 103 -13.89 -10.49 3.49
N ARG A 104 -13.09 -9.43 3.65
CA ARG A 104 -11.63 -9.44 3.79
C ARG A 104 -10.92 -10.13 2.62
N ARG A 105 -11.57 -10.23 1.45
CA ARG A 105 -11.01 -10.87 0.26
C ARG A 105 -10.01 -9.94 -0.43
N VAL A 106 -8.84 -10.48 -0.75
CA VAL A 106 -7.86 -9.84 -1.64
C VAL A 106 -8.02 -10.43 -3.04
N GLU A 107 -8.11 -9.56 -4.04
CA GLU A 107 -8.08 -9.92 -5.45
C GLU A 107 -6.92 -9.18 -6.14
N PHE A 108 -5.96 -9.93 -6.67
CA PHE A 108 -4.90 -9.36 -7.50
C PHE A 108 -5.35 -9.27 -8.95
N VAL A 109 -5.10 -8.11 -9.56
CA VAL A 109 -5.29 -7.89 -10.99
C VAL A 109 -3.95 -7.72 -11.66
N GLU A 110 -3.62 -8.67 -12.52
CA GLU A 110 -2.50 -8.55 -13.46
C GLU A 110 -2.95 -7.74 -14.67
N PHE A 111 -2.23 -6.65 -14.99
CA PHE A 111 -2.56 -5.81 -16.14
C PHE A 111 -1.43 -5.71 -17.17
N TRP A 112 -0.25 -6.23 -16.83
CA TRP A 112 0.84 -6.42 -17.78
C TRP A 112 1.67 -7.65 -17.39
N ARG A 113 2.10 -8.41 -18.41
CA ARG A 113 2.96 -9.58 -18.25
C ARG A 113 4.27 -9.32 -18.94
N ALA A 114 5.37 -9.52 -18.21
CA ALA A 114 6.69 -9.53 -18.82
C ALA A 114 6.73 -10.66 -19.85
N GLN A 115 7.04 -10.29 -21.10
CA GLN A 115 7.29 -11.27 -22.15
C GLN A 115 8.67 -11.87 -21.88
N ASN A 116 8.70 -13.05 -21.28
CA ASN A 116 9.88 -13.91 -21.28
C ASN A 116 9.96 -14.66 -22.61
#